data_AF-A0A6C0LUX4-F1
#
_entry.id   AF-A0A6C0LUX4-F1
#
_cell.length_a   1.000
_cell.length_b   1.000
_cell.length_c   1.000
_cell.angle_alpha   90.00
_cell.angle_beta   90.00
_cell.angle_gamma   90.00
#
_symmetry.space_group_name_H-M   'P 1'
#
loop_
_entity.id
_entity.type
_entity.pdbx_description
1 polymer ?
#
loop_
_entity_poly.entity_id
_entity_poly.type
_entity_poly.pdbx_seq_one_letter_code
_entity_poly.pdbx_strand_id
1 'polypeptide(L)'
;MFISWYEHLYNVSSVIGYLTVADSAIEFVLLSFCTKVINLRQTTWFFLHALANACICVCSVNSFVNTLFFPDVCANGDVFTDRSMFGVSSVWPLTISNGIHLYHMYGGFSLSSSDYFHHLVFIPTLSFPGQYYKWGSLSNSQALFVTGLPGGIDYFLLGLVKTGVIAKNTEKRINVRLNTWLRVPGMLFTSTLLYQAYMTGNVKAPVWSVLIQLALAPFNALYFNKQAIENYAKHAN
;
A
#
# COMPACT_ATOMS: atom_id res chain seq x y z
N MET A 1 -21.47 -5.81 -9.61
CA MET A 1 -21.69 -6.09 -8.18
C MET A 1 -20.46 -6.76 -7.61
N PHE A 2 -20.27 -6.55 -6.32
CA PHE A 2 -19.00 -6.41 -5.63
C PHE A 2 -18.82 -7.60 -4.69
N ILE A 3 -17.60 -7.85 -4.24
CA ILE A 3 -17.27 -8.96 -3.32
C ILE A 3 -18.41 -9.14 -2.31
N SER A 4 -18.92 -10.36 -2.13
CA SER A 4 -20.03 -10.54 -1.15
C SER A 4 -19.55 -10.07 0.22
N TRP A 5 -20.45 -9.56 1.06
CA TRP A 5 -20.06 -9.12 2.40
C TRP A 5 -19.34 -10.24 3.19
N TYR A 6 -19.79 -11.49 3.01
CA TYR A 6 -19.17 -12.68 3.59
C TYR A 6 -17.74 -12.90 3.06
N GLU A 7 -17.53 -12.81 1.74
CA GLU A 7 -16.22 -12.95 1.13
C GLU A 7 -15.28 -11.81 1.54
N HIS A 8 -15.77 -10.58 1.65
CA HIS A 8 -15.00 -9.45 2.16
C HIS A 8 -14.55 -9.67 3.60
N LEU A 9 -15.48 -10.04 4.50
CA LEU A 9 -15.18 -10.35 5.89
C LEU A 9 -14.20 -11.54 6.01
N TYR A 10 -14.39 -12.59 5.22
CA TYR A 10 -13.50 -13.74 5.18
C TYR A 10 -12.08 -13.34 4.77
N ASN A 11 -11.93 -12.56 3.69
CA ASN A 11 -10.65 -12.13 3.18
C ASN A 11 -9.91 -11.24 4.21
N VAL A 12 -10.61 -10.26 4.80
CA VAL A 12 -10.02 -9.37 5.82
C VAL A 12 -9.63 -10.16 7.07
N SER A 13 -10.49 -11.06 7.54
CA SER A 13 -10.21 -11.90 8.71
C SER A 13 -9.03 -12.84 8.47
N SER A 14 -8.92 -13.40 7.27
CA SER A 14 -7.80 -14.24 6.86
C SER A 14 -6.49 -13.46 6.89
N VAL A 15 -6.47 -12.26 6.28
CA VAL A 15 -5.29 -11.37 6.32
C VAL A 15 -4.91 -11.04 7.76
N ILE A 16 -5.86 -10.68 8.61
CA ILE A 16 -5.61 -10.42 10.04
C ILE A 16 -5.00 -11.63 10.75
N GLY A 17 -5.51 -12.84 10.47
CA GLY A 17 -4.97 -14.08 11.00
C GLY A 17 -3.51 -14.29 10.59
N TYR A 18 -3.20 -14.14 9.30
CA TYR A 18 -1.84 -14.24 8.78
C TYR A 18 -0.91 -13.17 9.36
N LEU A 19 -1.38 -11.93 9.51
CA LEU A 19 -0.61 -10.84 10.12
C LEU A 19 -0.28 -11.15 11.58
N THR A 20 -1.21 -11.75 12.32
CA THR A 20 -0.98 -12.13 13.73
C THR A 20 0.09 -13.20 13.86
N VAL A 21 0.06 -14.21 12.97
CA VAL A 21 1.11 -15.25 12.93
C VAL A 21 2.46 -14.66 12.52
N ALA A 22 2.48 -13.80 11.50
CA ALA A 22 3.69 -13.14 11.02
C ALA A 22 4.30 -12.21 12.07
N ASP A 23 3.48 -11.48 12.82
CA ASP A 23 3.90 -10.61 13.93
C ASP A 23 4.69 -11.41 14.97
N SER A 24 4.12 -12.51 15.47
CA SER A 24 4.79 -13.40 16.42
C SER A 24 6.06 -14.04 15.85
N ALA A 25 6.04 -14.45 14.59
CA ALA A 25 7.21 -15.06 13.94
C ALA A 25 8.36 -14.07 13.77
N ILE A 26 8.06 -12.83 13.36
CA ILE A 26 9.05 -11.76 13.21
C ILE A 26 9.63 -11.41 14.59
N GLU A 27 8.79 -11.28 15.61
CA GLU A 27 9.26 -11.00 16.97
C GLU A 27 10.20 -12.11 17.47
N PHE A 28 9.84 -13.37 17.25
CA PHE A 28 10.71 -14.51 17.57
C PHE A 28 12.05 -14.44 16.83
N VAL A 29 12.05 -14.12 15.53
CA VAL A 29 13.28 -13.96 14.74
C VAL A 29 14.15 -12.82 15.28
N LEU A 30 13.56 -11.67 15.59
CA LEU A 30 14.27 -10.52 16.14
C LEU A 30 14.93 -10.86 17.47
N LEU A 31 14.20 -11.52 18.37
CA LEU A 31 14.73 -11.94 19.67
C LEU A 31 15.79 -13.03 19.57
N SER A 32 15.70 -13.91 18.57
CA SER A 32 16.63 -15.04 18.41
C SER A 32 17.93 -14.65 17.70
N PHE A 33 17.85 -13.72 16.74
CA PHE A 33 18.95 -13.48 15.79
C PHE A 33 19.48 -12.04 15.81
N CYS A 34 18.78 -11.07 16.39
CA CYS A 34 19.28 -9.69 16.45
C CYS A 34 19.89 -9.39 17.83
N THR A 35 21.18 -9.06 17.84
CA THR A 35 21.89 -8.66 19.08
C THR A 35 21.48 -7.28 19.58
N LYS A 36 20.87 -6.45 18.72
CA LYS A 36 20.41 -5.10 19.02
C LYS A 36 19.04 -4.88 18.39
N VAL A 37 18.09 -4.44 19.22
CA VAL A 37 16.76 -4.03 18.76
C VAL A 37 16.33 -2.78 19.54
N ILE A 38 16.18 -1.66 18.84
CA ILE A 38 15.72 -0.40 19.42
C ILE A 38 14.19 -0.40 19.37
N ASN A 39 13.55 -0.74 20.50
CA ASN A 39 12.10 -0.92 20.64
C ASN A 39 11.58 -2.09 19.78
N LEU A 40 11.39 -3.25 20.42
CA LEU A 40 10.96 -4.48 19.77
C LEU A 40 9.65 -4.29 19.01
N ARG A 41 8.59 -3.79 19.66
CA ARG A 41 7.26 -3.64 19.04
C ARG A 41 7.28 -2.76 17.80
N GLN A 42 7.97 -1.62 17.86
CA GLN A 42 8.10 -0.73 16.71
C GLN A 42 8.94 -1.36 15.59
N THR A 43 9.96 -2.15 15.93
CA THR A 43 10.79 -2.87 14.95
C THR A 43 9.99 -3.97 14.26
N THR A 44 9.21 -4.75 15.03
CA THR A 44 8.31 -5.78 14.52
C THR A 44 7.28 -5.17 13.57
N TRP A 45 6.68 -4.02 13.93
CA TRP A 45 5.79 -3.27 13.04
C TRP A 45 6.43 -2.98 11.68
N PHE A 46 7.67 -2.48 11.69
CA PHE A 46 8.36 -2.13 10.45
C PHE A 46 8.59 -3.33 9.54
N PHE A 47 9.03 -4.47 10.09
CA PHE A 47 9.20 -5.69 9.29
C PHE A 47 7.87 -6.32 8.87
N LEU A 48 6.84 -6.29 9.73
CA LEU A 48 5.50 -6.79 9.41
C LEU A 48 4.88 -5.99 8.26
N HIS A 49 5.00 -4.66 8.31
CA HIS A 49 4.50 -3.78 7.28
C HIS A 49 5.29 -3.93 5.97
N ALA A 50 6.62 -4.12 6.04
CA ALA A 50 7.44 -4.44 4.89
C ALA A 50 7.01 -5.75 4.21
N LEU A 51 6.75 -6.80 5.00
CA LEU A 51 6.26 -8.09 4.51
C LEU A 51 4.90 -7.95 3.82
N ALA A 52 3.95 -7.24 4.45
CA ALA A 52 2.65 -6.98 3.85
C ALA A 52 2.77 -6.25 2.50
N ASN A 53 3.61 -5.22 2.45
CA ASN A 53 3.86 -4.46 1.22
C ASN A 53 4.57 -5.30 0.14
N ALA A 54 5.47 -6.22 0.51
CA ALA A 54 6.05 -7.18 -0.42
C ALA A 54 4.99 -8.11 -1.02
N CYS A 55 4.06 -8.63 -0.21
CA CYS A 55 2.93 -9.41 -0.69
C CYS A 55 2.03 -8.61 -1.65
N ILE A 56 1.78 -7.33 -1.36
CA ILE A 56 1.06 -6.42 -2.26
C ILE A 56 1.78 -6.31 -3.61
N CYS A 57 3.11 -6.19 -3.61
CA CYS A 57 3.90 -6.15 -4.85
C CYS A 57 3.68 -7.41 -5.69
N VAL A 58 3.89 -8.58 -5.08
CA VAL A 58 3.77 -9.88 -5.76
C VAL A 58 2.37 -10.07 -6.33
N CYS A 59 1.33 -9.77 -5.55
CA CYS A 59 -0.06 -9.88 -5.99
C CYS A 59 -0.47 -8.84 -7.04
N SER A 60 0.33 -7.79 -7.25
CA SER A 60 0.03 -6.70 -8.21
C SER A 60 0.80 -6.81 -9.52
N VAL A 61 1.76 -7.74 -9.67
CA VAL A 61 2.62 -7.82 -10.87
C VAL A 61 1.80 -8.01 -12.14
N ASN A 62 0.89 -8.98 -12.15
CA ASN A 62 0.05 -9.25 -13.32
C ASN A 62 -0.82 -8.06 -13.69
N SER A 63 -1.39 -7.38 -12.69
CA SER A 63 -2.16 -6.16 -12.88
C SER A 63 -1.32 -5.04 -13.47
N PHE A 64 -0.11 -4.81 -12.94
CA PHE A 64 0.78 -3.76 -13.43
C PHE A 64 1.19 -3.98 -14.89
N VAL A 65 1.59 -5.21 -15.24
CA VAL A 65 1.91 -5.59 -16.63
C VAL A 65 0.71 -5.31 -17.55
N ASN A 66 -0.49 -5.73 -17.17
CA ASN A 66 -1.69 -5.49 -17.99
C ASN A 66 -2.04 -4.00 -18.11
N THR A 67 -1.85 -3.20 -17.05
CA THR A 67 -2.05 -1.75 -17.11
C THR A 67 -1.07 -1.07 -18.08
N LEU A 68 0.16 -1.57 -18.19
CA LEU A 68 1.15 -1.05 -19.15
C LEU A 68 0.78 -1.40 -20.61
N PHE A 69 0.32 -2.62 -20.85
CA PHE A 69 0.05 -3.09 -22.23
C PHE A 69 -1.37 -2.83 -22.72
N PHE A 70 -2.33 -2.60 -21.83
CA PHE A 70 -3.74 -2.33 -22.15
C PHE A 70 -4.26 -1.07 -21.43
N PRO A 71 -3.62 0.11 -21.64
CA PRO A 71 -3.93 1.33 -20.89
C PRO A 71 -5.35 1.87 -21.15
N ASP A 72 -5.93 1.58 -22.31
CA ASP A 72 -7.27 2.01 -22.73
C ASP A 72 -8.41 1.31 -21.98
N VAL A 73 -8.18 0.07 -21.54
CA VAL A 73 -9.17 -0.76 -20.82
C VAL A 73 -8.75 -1.15 -19.40
N CYS A 74 -7.61 -0.67 -18.92
CA CYS A 74 -7.04 -1.04 -17.61
C CYS A 74 -7.98 -0.83 -16.41
N ALA A 75 -8.89 0.15 -16.47
CA ALA A 75 -9.87 0.40 -15.41
C ALA A 75 -11.19 -0.38 -15.57
N ASN A 76 -11.35 -1.14 -16.66
CA ASN A 76 -12.58 -1.82 -16.99
C ASN A 76 -12.63 -3.20 -16.33
N GLY A 77 -13.27 -3.28 -15.17
CA GLY A 77 -13.41 -4.56 -14.44
C GLY A 77 -14.43 -5.55 -15.02
N ASP A 78 -14.99 -5.29 -16.21
CA ASP A 78 -15.70 -6.31 -17.01
C ASP A 78 -14.76 -6.97 -18.03
N VAL A 79 -13.63 -6.35 -18.37
CA VAL A 79 -12.57 -6.95 -19.22
C VAL A 79 -11.64 -7.80 -18.36
N PHE A 80 -11.16 -7.23 -17.25
CA PHE A 80 -10.29 -7.95 -16.31
C PHE A 80 -11.13 -8.47 -15.14
N THR A 81 -11.44 -9.77 -15.15
CA THR A 81 -12.38 -10.38 -14.20
C THR A 81 -11.75 -11.36 -13.21
N ASP A 82 -10.51 -11.80 -13.42
CA ASP A 82 -9.82 -12.71 -12.51
C ASP A 82 -9.46 -12.00 -11.19
N ARG A 83 -10.12 -12.41 -10.11
CA ARG A 83 -9.97 -11.87 -8.76
C ARG A 83 -9.18 -12.78 -7.82
N SER A 84 -8.61 -13.88 -8.33
CA SER A 84 -7.74 -14.76 -7.56
C SER A 84 -6.54 -13.99 -7.00
N MET A 85 -5.79 -14.58 -6.06
CA MET A 85 -4.67 -13.92 -5.37
C MET A 85 -3.66 -13.25 -6.32
N PHE A 86 -3.35 -13.92 -7.42
CA PHE A 86 -2.42 -13.43 -8.45
C PHE A 86 -3.15 -12.99 -9.74
N GLY A 87 -4.47 -12.85 -9.71
CA GLY A 87 -5.27 -12.45 -10.85
C GLY A 87 -5.08 -10.98 -11.23
N VAL A 88 -5.39 -10.65 -12.49
CA VAL A 88 -5.21 -9.28 -13.03
C VAL A 88 -6.07 -8.25 -12.30
N SER A 89 -7.23 -8.63 -11.78
CA SER A 89 -8.12 -7.81 -10.94
C SER A 89 -8.20 -8.37 -9.51
N SER A 90 -7.08 -8.91 -9.00
CA SER A 90 -6.97 -9.45 -7.65
C SER A 90 -7.50 -8.48 -6.60
N VAL A 91 -8.26 -9.00 -5.63
CA VAL A 91 -8.74 -8.21 -4.48
C VAL A 91 -7.68 -8.10 -3.39
N TRP A 92 -6.69 -8.99 -3.41
CA TRP A 92 -5.77 -9.22 -2.32
C TRP A 92 -4.79 -8.07 -2.05
N PRO A 93 -4.24 -7.34 -3.04
CA PRO A 93 -3.40 -6.17 -2.77
C PRO A 93 -4.08 -5.16 -1.83
N LEU A 94 -5.34 -4.84 -2.12
CA LEU A 94 -6.10 -3.91 -1.29
C LEU A 94 -6.61 -4.57 0.00
N THR A 95 -6.94 -5.86 0.01
CA THR A 95 -7.23 -6.62 1.25
C THR A 95 -6.05 -6.58 2.22
N ILE A 96 -4.83 -6.82 1.73
CA ILE A 96 -3.61 -6.77 2.53
C ILE A 96 -3.37 -5.36 3.02
N SER A 97 -3.50 -4.35 2.15
CA SER A 97 -3.39 -2.94 2.52
C SER A 97 -4.37 -2.58 3.64
N ASN A 98 -5.66 -2.89 3.50
CA ASN A 98 -6.63 -2.57 4.57
C ASN A 98 -6.37 -3.38 5.83
N GLY A 99 -6.05 -4.66 5.70
CA GLY A 99 -5.75 -5.54 6.82
C GLY A 99 -4.58 -5.03 7.66
N ILE A 100 -3.47 -4.60 7.03
CA ILE A 100 -2.31 -4.11 7.78
C ILE A 100 -2.60 -2.80 8.53
N HIS A 101 -3.39 -1.90 7.94
CA HIS A 101 -3.76 -0.64 8.60
C HIS A 101 -4.80 -0.84 9.71
N LEU A 102 -5.77 -1.75 9.53
CA LEU A 102 -6.66 -2.16 10.61
C LEU A 102 -5.85 -2.80 11.76
N TYR A 103 -4.96 -3.74 11.43
CA TYR A 103 -4.08 -4.39 12.39
C TYR A 103 -3.18 -3.37 13.13
N HIS A 104 -2.69 -2.34 12.46
CA HIS A 104 -1.93 -1.25 13.08
C HIS A 104 -2.72 -0.56 14.20
N MET A 105 -4.03 -0.34 13.97
CA MET A 105 -4.89 0.41 14.88
C MET A 105 -5.19 -0.32 16.20
N TYR A 106 -5.28 -1.65 16.18
CA TYR A 106 -5.63 -2.44 17.39
C TYR A 106 -4.53 -3.39 17.86
N GLY A 107 -3.49 -3.64 17.06
CA GLY A 107 -2.40 -4.58 17.34
C GLY A 107 -1.37 -4.10 18.37
N GLY A 108 -1.72 -3.10 19.21
CA GLY A 108 -0.84 -2.61 20.27
C GLY A 108 0.37 -1.81 19.79
N PHE A 109 0.32 -1.20 18.62
CA PHE A 109 1.35 -0.30 18.10
C PHE A 109 1.04 1.16 18.44
N SER A 110 2.08 1.98 18.61
CA SER A 110 1.91 3.41 18.85
C SER A 110 1.53 4.14 17.56
N LEU A 111 0.46 4.94 17.62
CA LEU A 111 -0.05 5.74 16.51
C LEU A 111 0.25 7.21 16.73
N SER A 112 0.86 7.85 15.75
CA SER A 112 1.00 9.30 15.70
C SER A 112 -0.28 9.97 15.17
N SER A 113 -0.41 11.29 15.34
CA SER A 113 -1.51 12.05 14.72
C SER A 113 -1.51 11.94 13.20
N SER A 114 -0.33 11.81 12.57
CA SER A 114 -0.23 11.59 11.12
C SER A 114 -0.74 10.21 10.72
N ASP A 115 -0.57 9.21 11.58
CA ASP A 115 -1.10 7.86 11.33
C ASP A 115 -2.62 7.88 11.40
N TYR A 116 -3.21 8.56 12.38
CA TYR A 116 -4.66 8.73 12.45
C TYR A 116 -5.23 9.48 11.23
N PHE A 117 -4.59 10.56 10.79
CA PHE A 117 -4.98 11.25 9.56
C PHE A 117 -4.93 10.29 8.36
N HIS A 118 -3.84 9.54 8.20
CA HIS A 118 -3.69 8.59 7.10
C HIS A 118 -4.75 7.48 7.13
N HIS A 119 -4.96 6.86 8.29
CA HIS A 119 -5.93 5.78 8.47
C HIS A 119 -7.37 6.25 8.27
N LEU A 120 -7.75 7.41 8.82
CA LEU A 120 -9.14 7.86 8.79
C LEU A 120 -9.53 8.50 7.47
N VAL A 121 -8.56 9.09 6.75
CA VAL A 121 -8.83 9.70 5.44
C VAL A 121 -8.66 8.68 4.33
N PHE A 122 -7.47 8.10 4.14
CA PHE A 122 -7.16 7.37 2.90
C PHE A 122 -7.71 5.93 2.88
N ILE A 123 -7.81 5.25 4.03
CA ILE A 123 -8.30 3.88 4.06
C ILE A 123 -9.80 3.82 3.71
N PRO A 124 -10.71 4.57 4.38
CA PRO A 124 -12.13 4.57 4.04
C PRO A 124 -12.46 5.14 2.66
N THR A 125 -11.67 6.12 2.18
CA THR A 125 -12.01 6.84 0.93
C THR A 125 -11.36 6.26 -0.32
N LEU A 126 -10.15 5.70 -0.22
CA LEU A 126 -9.45 5.13 -1.38
C LEU A 126 -9.48 3.60 -1.35
N SER A 127 -9.12 3.00 -0.24
CA SER A 127 -8.84 1.56 -0.21
C SER A 127 -10.10 0.71 -0.09
N PHE A 128 -11.06 1.08 0.76
CA PHE A 128 -12.35 0.37 0.87
C PHE A 128 -13.16 0.38 -0.44
N PRO A 129 -13.39 1.54 -1.10
CA PRO A 129 -14.02 1.56 -2.42
C PRO A 129 -13.19 0.81 -3.46
N GLY A 130 -11.86 0.86 -3.35
CA GLY A 130 -10.92 0.07 -4.15
C GLY A 130 -11.17 -1.45 -4.11
N GLN A 131 -11.49 -1.99 -2.93
CA GLN A 131 -11.79 -3.42 -2.76
C GLN A 131 -13.20 -3.77 -3.24
N TYR A 132 -14.15 -2.90 -2.93
CA TYR A 132 -15.54 -3.16 -3.22
C TYR A 132 -15.75 -3.13 -4.72
N TYR A 133 -15.36 -2.03 -5.39
CA TYR A 133 -15.66 -1.79 -6.80
C TYR A 133 -14.78 -2.56 -7.80
N LYS A 134 -15.23 -2.60 -9.06
CA LYS A 134 -14.56 -3.24 -10.19
C LYS A 134 -13.66 -2.21 -10.89
N TRP A 135 -12.36 -2.25 -10.60
CA TRP A 135 -11.38 -1.28 -11.08
C TRP A 135 -10.42 -1.83 -12.14
N GLY A 136 -10.64 -3.05 -12.63
CA GLY A 136 -9.74 -3.71 -13.58
C GLY A 136 -8.33 -3.92 -12.99
N SER A 137 -7.32 -3.88 -13.87
CA SER A 137 -5.91 -3.99 -13.51
C SER A 137 -5.36 -2.72 -12.84
N LEU A 138 -6.05 -1.59 -12.99
CA LEU A 138 -5.57 -0.29 -12.55
C LEU A 138 -5.47 -0.17 -11.03
N SER A 139 -6.42 -0.74 -10.26
CA SER A 139 -6.41 -0.64 -8.78
C SER A 139 -5.15 -1.24 -8.15
N ASN A 140 -4.73 -2.40 -8.62
CA ASN A 140 -3.56 -3.09 -8.08
C ASN A 140 -2.27 -2.44 -8.55
N SER A 141 -2.28 -1.86 -9.75
CA SER A 141 -1.18 -1.02 -10.23
C SER A 141 -1.01 0.23 -9.35
N GLN A 142 -2.13 0.85 -8.95
CA GLN A 142 -2.11 1.94 -7.98
C GLN A 142 -1.63 1.45 -6.59
N ALA A 143 -2.09 0.27 -6.13
CA ALA A 143 -1.66 -0.33 -4.87
C ALA A 143 -0.13 -0.56 -4.82
N LEU A 144 0.47 -0.99 -5.95
CA LEU A 144 1.90 -1.18 -6.11
C LEU A 144 2.69 0.11 -5.81
N PHE A 145 2.23 1.26 -6.31
CA PHE A 145 2.94 2.54 -6.12
C PHE A 145 2.58 3.23 -4.81
N VAL A 146 1.32 3.19 -4.39
CA VAL A 146 0.88 3.89 -3.17
C VAL A 146 1.44 3.25 -1.91
N THR A 147 1.50 1.92 -1.82
CA THR A 147 1.94 1.22 -0.59
C THR A 147 2.92 0.08 -0.87
N GLY A 148 2.77 -0.64 -1.98
CA GLY A 148 3.56 -1.84 -2.29
C GLY A 148 5.07 -1.59 -2.34
N LEU A 149 5.60 -1.19 -3.49
CA LEU A 149 7.05 -1.22 -3.73
C LEU A 149 7.80 -0.12 -2.96
N PRO A 150 7.40 1.18 -3.03
CA PRO A 150 8.07 2.22 -2.25
C PRO A 150 7.95 1.96 -0.74
N GLY A 151 6.75 1.59 -0.28
CA GLY A 151 6.51 1.33 1.14
C GLY A 151 7.23 0.08 1.65
N GLY A 152 7.26 -1.00 0.87
CA GLY A 152 7.95 -2.23 1.28
C GLY A 152 9.43 -2.01 1.52
N ILE A 153 10.11 -1.27 0.64
CA ILE A 153 11.52 -0.93 0.80
C ILE A 153 11.70 0.00 2.00
N ASP A 154 10.88 1.05 2.11
CA ASP A 154 10.97 2.03 3.20
C ASP A 154 10.83 1.39 4.59
N TYR A 155 9.76 0.63 4.79
CA TYR A 155 9.50 -0.06 6.06
C TYR A 155 10.59 -1.09 6.39
N PHE A 156 11.13 -1.79 5.39
CA PHE A 156 12.25 -2.70 5.62
C PHE A 156 13.49 -1.93 6.12
N LEU A 157 13.82 -0.81 5.49
CA LEU A 157 14.95 0.05 5.91
C LEU A 157 14.73 0.62 7.31
N LEU A 158 13.51 1.01 7.66
CA LEU A 158 13.16 1.43 9.02
C LEU A 158 13.42 0.31 10.04
N GLY A 159 13.08 -0.93 9.72
CA GLY A 159 13.44 -2.11 10.53
C GLY A 159 14.95 -2.29 10.69
N LEU A 160 15.71 -2.12 9.59
CA LEU A 160 17.18 -2.17 9.62
C LEU A 160 17.81 -1.04 10.46
N VAL A 161 17.23 0.16 10.46
CA VAL A 161 17.66 1.26 11.34
C VAL A 161 17.47 0.86 12.80
N LYS A 162 16.33 0.24 13.14
CA LYS A 162 16.03 -0.18 14.52
C LYS A 162 16.88 -1.34 15.01
N THR A 163 17.35 -2.20 14.12
CA THR A 163 18.34 -3.25 14.46
C THR A 163 19.79 -2.74 14.43
N GLY A 164 20.01 -1.49 14.01
CA GLY A 164 21.33 -0.87 13.95
C GLY A 164 22.19 -1.31 12.75
N VAL A 165 21.59 -1.99 11.77
CA VAL A 165 22.27 -2.46 10.55
C VAL A 165 22.60 -1.29 9.62
N ILE A 166 21.72 -0.27 9.56
CA ILE A 166 21.96 0.94 8.75
C ILE A 166 21.74 2.22 9.57
N ALA A 167 22.38 3.31 9.13
CA ALA A 167 22.19 4.63 9.73
C ALA A 167 20.84 5.24 9.32
N LYS A 168 20.24 6.02 10.23
CA LYS A 168 18.99 6.77 10.00
C LYS A 168 19.06 7.68 8.77
N ASN A 169 20.22 8.28 8.48
CA ASN A 169 20.40 9.15 7.32
C ASN A 169 20.40 8.38 5.98
N THR A 170 20.82 7.11 6.00
CA THR A 170 20.77 6.23 4.82
C THR A 170 19.33 5.93 4.45
N GLU A 171 18.51 5.53 5.42
CA GLU A 171 17.07 5.27 5.22
C GLU A 171 16.38 6.51 4.63
N LYS A 172 16.51 7.69 5.26
CA LYS A 172 15.86 8.92 4.77
C LYS A 172 16.27 9.33 3.36
N ARG A 173 17.55 9.18 3.02
CA ARG A 173 18.03 9.48 1.66
C ARG A 173 17.35 8.56 0.65
N ILE A 174 17.15 7.29 0.99
CA ILE A 174 16.46 6.32 0.14
C ILE A 174 14.95 6.64 0.11
N ASN A 175 14.32 6.92 1.24
CA ASN A 175 12.90 7.28 1.36
C ASN A 175 12.51 8.46 0.45
N VAL A 176 13.32 9.54 0.43
CA VAL A 176 13.09 10.66 -0.49
C VAL A 176 13.13 10.20 -1.94
N ARG A 177 14.13 9.41 -2.32
CA ARG A 177 14.26 8.92 -3.69
C ARG A 177 13.09 8.01 -4.08
N LEU A 178 12.65 7.14 -3.18
CA LEU A 178 11.48 6.28 -3.40
C LEU A 178 10.21 7.11 -3.59
N ASN A 179 9.98 8.14 -2.78
CA ASN A 179 8.80 8.98 -2.93
C ASN A 179 8.85 9.83 -4.21
N THR A 180 9.99 10.45 -4.49
CA THR A 180 10.16 11.38 -5.61
C THR A 180 10.20 10.67 -6.97
N TRP A 181 10.91 9.53 -7.06
CA TRP A 181 11.18 8.88 -8.35
C TRP A 181 10.33 7.65 -8.62
N LEU A 182 9.64 7.10 -7.62
CA LEU A 182 8.83 5.90 -7.80
C LEU A 182 7.36 6.14 -7.43
N ARG A 183 7.06 6.54 -6.18
CA ARG A 183 5.68 6.74 -5.72
C ARG A 183 4.98 7.84 -6.51
N VAL A 184 5.52 9.06 -6.55
CA VAL A 184 4.86 10.18 -7.23
C VAL A 184 4.66 9.91 -8.73
N PRO A 185 5.68 9.51 -9.52
CA PRO A 185 5.48 9.21 -10.93
C PRO A 185 4.48 8.07 -11.17
N GLY A 186 4.55 7.00 -10.39
CA GLY A 186 3.63 5.87 -10.50
C GLY A 186 2.18 6.24 -10.18
N MET A 187 1.98 7.06 -9.14
CA MET A 187 0.64 7.55 -8.77
C MET A 187 0.07 8.48 -9.83
N LEU A 188 0.86 9.42 -10.36
CA LEU A 188 0.43 10.28 -11.47
C LEU A 188 0.09 9.46 -12.71
N PHE A 189 0.92 8.47 -13.07
CA PHE A 189 0.64 7.53 -14.15
C PHE A 189 -0.72 6.84 -13.99
N THR A 190 -0.99 6.25 -12.83
CA THR A 190 -2.27 5.57 -12.58
C THR A 190 -3.45 6.53 -12.53
N SER A 191 -3.28 7.75 -12.00
CA SER A 191 -4.33 8.77 -11.97
C SER A 191 -4.67 9.31 -13.36
N THR A 192 -3.69 9.47 -14.25
CA THR A 192 -3.91 9.84 -15.65
C THR A 192 -4.71 8.77 -16.39
N LEU A 193 -4.36 7.49 -16.20
CA LEU A 193 -5.12 6.39 -16.79
C LEU A 193 -6.54 6.29 -16.24
N LEU A 194 -6.73 6.53 -14.94
CA LEU A 194 -8.07 6.57 -14.35
C LEU A 194 -8.91 7.70 -14.97
N TYR A 195 -8.32 8.87 -15.17
CA TYR A 195 -8.99 10.00 -15.80
C TYR A 195 -9.37 9.67 -17.25
N GLN A 196 -8.45 9.09 -18.03
CA GLN A 196 -8.74 8.64 -19.38
C GLN A 196 -9.90 7.65 -19.41
N ALA A 197 -9.86 6.61 -18.56
CA ALA A 197 -10.91 5.60 -18.51
C ALA A 197 -12.27 6.18 -18.08
N TYR A 198 -12.28 7.20 -17.22
CA TYR A 198 -13.48 7.95 -16.88
C TYR A 198 -14.05 8.67 -18.11
N MET A 199 -13.21 9.37 -18.87
CA MET A 199 -13.63 10.11 -20.06
C MET A 199 -14.12 9.20 -21.20
N THR A 200 -13.56 7.99 -21.33
CA THR A 200 -13.95 7.03 -22.37
C THR A 200 -15.05 6.06 -21.94
N GLY A 201 -15.56 6.15 -20.70
CA GLY A 201 -16.57 5.22 -20.17
C GLY A 201 -16.05 3.80 -19.86
N ASN A 202 -14.73 3.62 -19.79
CA ASN A 202 -14.05 2.36 -19.48
C ASN A 202 -13.85 2.12 -17.97
N VAL A 203 -14.62 2.79 -17.12
CA VAL A 203 -14.63 2.56 -15.66
C VAL A 203 -16.02 2.12 -15.20
N LYS A 204 -16.07 1.07 -14.38
CA LYS A 204 -17.32 0.50 -13.85
C LYS A 204 -17.61 0.90 -12.41
N ALA A 205 -16.64 1.53 -11.74
CA ALA A 205 -16.84 2.08 -10.41
C ALA A 205 -17.76 3.32 -10.46
N PRO A 206 -18.54 3.58 -9.39
CA PRO A 206 -19.38 4.77 -9.31
C PRO A 206 -18.58 6.07 -9.45
N VAL A 207 -19.18 7.06 -10.10
CA VAL A 207 -18.56 8.37 -10.39
C VAL A 207 -17.98 9.01 -9.13
N TRP A 208 -18.72 9.01 -8.02
CA TRP A 208 -18.23 9.61 -6.77
C TRP A 208 -16.91 8.99 -6.29
N SER A 209 -16.73 7.68 -6.47
CA SER A 209 -15.53 6.98 -6.04
C SER A 209 -14.37 7.26 -6.99
N VAL A 210 -14.64 7.39 -8.29
CA VAL A 210 -13.65 7.80 -9.29
C VAL A 210 -13.14 9.21 -8.99
N LEU A 211 -14.03 10.17 -8.71
CA LEU A 211 -13.65 11.54 -8.38
C LEU A 211 -12.79 11.62 -7.11
N ILE A 212 -13.13 10.85 -6.08
CA ILE A 212 -12.33 10.75 -4.86
C ILE A 212 -10.92 10.20 -5.17
N GLN A 213 -10.83 9.13 -5.97
CA GLN A 213 -9.53 8.56 -6.35
C GLN A 213 -8.69 9.54 -7.18
N LEU A 214 -9.30 10.25 -8.13
CA LEU A 214 -8.62 11.27 -8.94
C LEU A 214 -8.08 12.45 -8.11
N ALA A 215 -8.74 12.79 -7.00
CA ALA A 215 -8.30 13.88 -6.13
C ALA A 215 -7.32 13.41 -5.04
N LEU A 216 -7.70 12.41 -4.27
CA LEU A 216 -7.00 12.05 -3.05
C LEU A 216 -5.79 11.14 -3.29
N ALA A 217 -5.79 10.32 -4.33
CA ALA A 217 -4.64 9.46 -4.63
C ALA A 217 -3.38 10.26 -5.01
N PRO A 218 -3.42 11.24 -5.95
CA PRO A 218 -2.25 12.07 -6.23
C PRO A 218 -1.92 13.01 -5.05
N PHE A 219 -2.93 13.52 -4.33
CA PHE A 219 -2.71 14.30 -3.11
C PHE A 219 -1.91 13.52 -2.06
N ASN A 220 -2.28 12.26 -1.81
CA ASN A 220 -1.57 11.37 -0.89
C ASN A 220 -0.09 11.25 -1.28
N ALA A 221 0.19 10.96 -2.55
CA ALA A 221 1.54 10.79 -3.06
C ALA A 221 2.39 12.06 -2.89
N LEU A 222 1.84 13.22 -3.25
CA LEU A 222 2.51 14.52 -3.13
C LEU A 222 2.73 14.93 -1.68
N TYR A 223 1.73 14.69 -0.81
CA TYR A 223 1.79 15.00 0.61
C TYR A 223 2.91 14.21 1.31
N PHE A 224 2.98 12.88 1.10
CA PHE A 224 4.03 12.06 1.69
C PHE A 224 5.40 12.31 1.06
N ASN A 225 5.47 12.67 -0.22
CA ASN A 225 6.73 13.12 -0.83
C ASN A 225 7.26 14.41 -0.20
N LYS A 226 6.39 15.40 0.05
CA LYS A 226 6.76 16.62 0.78
C LYS A 226 7.32 16.27 2.18
N GLN A 227 6.63 15.41 2.93
CA GLN A 227 7.11 14.99 4.24
C GLN A 227 8.47 14.29 4.18
N ALA A 228 8.68 13.40 3.21
CA ALA A 228 9.95 12.72 3.00
C ALA A 228 11.10 13.72 2.81
N ILE A 229 10.90 14.70 1.92
CA ILE A 229 11.89 15.75 1.63
C ILE A 229 12.20 16.59 2.88
N GLU A 230 11.16 17.06 3.58
CA GLU A 230 11.32 17.85 4.80
C GLU A 230 12.04 17.07 5.90
N ASN A 231 11.73 15.78 6.06
CA ASN A 231 12.38 14.91 7.04
C ASN A 231 13.85 14.66 6.73
N TYR A 232 14.21 14.52 5.45
CA TYR A 232 15.61 14.39 5.03
C TYR A 232 16.37 15.70 5.21
N ALA A 233 15.81 16.83 4.77
CA ALA A 233 16.44 18.16 4.87
C ALA A 233 16.81 18.51 6.32
N LYS A 234 15.95 18.18 7.29
CA LYS A 234 16.21 18.39 8.73
C LYS A 234 17.41 17.61 9.29
N HIS A 235 17.89 16.58 8.59
CA HIS A 235 18.96 15.68 9.08
C HIS A 235 20.17 15.60 8.13
N ALA A 236 20.12 16.32 7.02
CA ALA A 236 21.22 16.45 6.07
C ALA A 236 22.16 17.62 6.43
N ASN A 237 21.74 18.48 7.37
CA ASN A 237 22.53 19.58 7.95
C ASN A 237 23.21 19.13 9.24
#